data_AF-A0A8T1EC63-F1
#
_entry.id   AF-A0A8T1EC63-F1
#
_cell.length_a   1.000
_cell.length_b   1.000
_cell.length_c   1.000
_cell.angle_alpha   90.00
_cell.angle_beta   90.00
_cell.angle_gamma   90.00
#
_symmetry.space_group_name_H-M   'P 1'
#
loop_
_entity.id
_entity.type
_entity.pdbx_description
1 polymer ?
#
loop_
_entity_poly.entity_id
_entity_poly.type
_entity_poly.pdbx_seq_one_letter_code
_entity_poly.pdbx_strand_id
1 'polypeptide(L)'
;MPSPTRRRELSDSERDQVVVSLLQCTVDEVPRRGAIKEVAAKFRVDRRTISRVWKKAKVEEARSGQLHADYSGNARGRPMLDLSEKLEKLRITPFDQRSTLCAASSACGVARATLQRRVKGGQVVAHVSNVKPLLTDENKAASYFI
;
A
#
# COMPACT_ATOMS: atom_id res chain seq x y z
N MET A 1 14.27 23.94 -31.91
CA MET A 1 14.92 22.65 -31.55
C MET A 1 14.18 22.04 -30.37
N PRO A 2 13.55 20.87 -30.49
CA PRO A 2 12.97 20.20 -29.33
C PRO A 2 14.13 19.80 -28.38
N SER A 3 14.08 20.25 -27.13
CA SER A 3 15.08 19.84 -26.13
C SER A 3 15.02 18.33 -25.94
N PRO A 4 16.16 17.61 -25.81
CA PRO A 4 16.12 16.17 -25.56
C PRO A 4 15.28 15.90 -24.32
N THR A 5 14.16 15.21 -24.50
CA THR A 5 13.20 14.88 -23.44
C THR A 5 13.91 14.01 -22.42
N ARG A 6 14.34 14.62 -21.31
CA ARG A 6 14.98 13.92 -20.19
C ARG A 6 13.97 12.94 -19.58
N ARG A 7 14.38 11.68 -19.40
CA ARG A 7 13.58 10.66 -18.70
C ARG A 7 13.23 11.17 -17.30
N ARG A 8 11.95 11.03 -16.91
CA ARG A 8 11.46 11.54 -15.61
C ARG A 8 11.97 10.71 -14.43
N GLU A 9 12.03 9.39 -14.58
CA GLU A 9 12.30 8.46 -13.48
C GLU A 9 13.20 7.30 -13.94
N LEU A 10 14.09 6.86 -13.05
CA LEU A 10 14.87 5.61 -13.20
C LEU A 10 14.07 4.46 -12.57
N SER A 11 14.27 3.22 -13.01
CA SER A 11 13.85 2.03 -12.25
C SER A 11 14.83 1.75 -11.08
N ASP A 12 14.46 0.87 -10.14
CA ASP A 12 15.38 0.47 -9.06
C ASP A 12 16.62 -0.24 -9.59
N SER A 13 16.45 -1.15 -10.55
CA SER A 13 17.57 -1.80 -11.24
C SER A 13 18.50 -0.80 -11.95
N GLU A 14 17.95 0.26 -12.56
CA GLU A 14 18.76 1.31 -13.17
C GLU A 14 19.49 2.16 -12.11
N ARG A 15 18.87 2.40 -10.94
CA ARG A 15 19.53 3.09 -9.82
C ARG A 15 20.70 2.27 -9.28
N ASP A 16 20.56 0.96 -9.18
CA ASP A 16 21.66 0.07 -8.81
C ASP A 16 22.82 0.13 -9.80
N GLN A 17 22.50 0.06 -11.09
CA GLN A 17 23.53 0.19 -12.12
C GLN A 17 24.22 1.55 -12.08
N VAL A 18 23.51 2.62 -11.75
CA VAL A 18 24.08 3.96 -11.52
C VAL A 18 25.04 3.95 -10.33
N VAL A 19 24.64 3.34 -9.21
CA VAL A 19 25.46 3.23 -8.00
C VAL A 19 26.74 2.43 -8.27
N VAL A 20 26.62 1.26 -8.91
CA VAL A 20 27.77 0.43 -9.32
C VAL A 20 28.67 1.18 -10.29
N SER A 21 28.12 1.89 -11.28
CA SER A 21 28.91 2.67 -12.23
C SER A 21 29.66 3.82 -11.55
N LEU A 22 29.07 4.44 -10.52
CA LEU A 22 29.72 5.51 -9.76
C LEU A 22 30.81 4.97 -8.83
N LEU A 23 30.61 3.80 -8.22
CA LEU A 23 31.63 3.09 -7.43
C LEU A 23 32.88 2.78 -8.26
N GLN A 24 32.72 2.38 -9.51
CA GLN A 24 33.85 2.15 -10.42
C GLN A 24 34.65 3.44 -10.71
N CYS A 25 34.07 4.61 -10.45
CA CYS A 25 34.67 5.92 -10.66
C CYS A 25 34.94 6.69 -9.36
N THR A 26 34.80 6.04 -8.19
CA THR A 26 35.09 6.67 -6.89
C THR A 26 36.56 6.48 -6.52
N VAL A 27 37.13 7.55 -5.97
CA VAL A 27 38.44 7.55 -5.32
C VAL A 27 38.20 8.17 -3.95
N ASP A 28 38.64 7.50 -2.87
CA ASP A 28 38.46 7.95 -1.48
C ASP A 28 37.00 8.30 -1.14
N GLU A 29 36.07 7.36 -1.35
CA GLU A 29 34.63 7.51 -1.05
C GLU A 29 33.86 8.54 -1.91
N VAL A 30 34.55 9.31 -2.76
CA VAL A 30 33.96 10.39 -3.56
C VAL A 30 34.08 10.08 -5.05
N PRO A 31 32.99 10.20 -5.84
CA PRO A 31 33.08 10.07 -7.29
C PRO A 31 34.05 11.10 -7.87
N ARG A 32 34.95 10.66 -8.74
CA ARG A 32 35.90 11.52 -9.45
C ARG A 32 35.17 12.72 -10.08
N ARG A 33 35.83 13.87 -10.11
CA ARG A 33 35.33 15.06 -10.83
C ARG A 33 34.91 14.68 -12.25
N GLY A 34 33.65 14.95 -12.61
CA GLY A 34 33.09 14.62 -13.92
C GLY A 34 32.36 13.28 -14.01
N ALA A 35 32.60 12.33 -13.10
CA ALA A 35 31.98 11.00 -13.14
C ALA A 35 30.44 11.07 -13.12
N ILE A 36 29.87 11.95 -12.30
CA ILE A 36 28.40 12.16 -12.26
C ILE A 36 27.87 12.62 -13.62
N LYS A 37 28.62 13.46 -14.35
CA LYS A 37 28.22 13.97 -15.68
C LYS A 37 28.33 12.87 -16.74
N GLU A 38 29.37 12.05 -16.68
CA GLU A 38 29.58 10.90 -17.57
C GLU A 38 28.46 9.85 -17.38
N VAL A 39 28.19 9.47 -16.13
CA VAL A 39 27.10 8.54 -15.79
C VAL A 39 25.74 9.14 -16.17
N ALA A 40 25.50 10.44 -15.93
CA ALA A 40 24.28 11.11 -16.36
C ALA A 40 24.06 11.03 -17.89
N ALA A 41 25.13 11.18 -18.67
CA ALA A 41 25.06 11.03 -20.13
C ALA A 41 24.74 9.58 -20.54
N LYS A 42 25.36 8.59 -19.89
CA LYS A 42 25.12 7.16 -20.14
C LYS A 42 23.65 6.77 -19.93
N PHE A 43 23.05 7.24 -18.83
CA PHE A 43 21.65 6.93 -18.48
C PHE A 43 20.64 7.93 -19.07
N ARG A 44 21.08 8.96 -19.80
CA ARG A 44 20.24 10.03 -20.38
C ARG A 44 19.34 10.73 -19.34
N VAL A 45 19.87 10.96 -18.15
CA VAL A 45 19.18 11.64 -17.04
C VAL A 45 19.93 12.91 -16.63
N ASP A 46 19.24 13.84 -15.99
CA ASP A 46 19.90 15.01 -15.41
C ASP A 46 20.93 14.64 -14.33
N ARG A 47 22.07 15.32 -14.32
CA ARG A 47 23.13 15.15 -13.31
C ARG A 47 22.61 15.25 -11.87
N ARG A 48 21.56 16.04 -11.62
CA ARG A 48 20.95 16.20 -10.29
C ARG A 48 20.27 14.90 -9.85
N THR A 49 19.69 14.13 -10.76
CA THR A 49 19.07 12.84 -10.42
C THR A 49 20.14 11.84 -10.01
N ILE A 50 21.21 11.71 -10.79
CA ILE A 50 22.35 10.84 -10.46
C ILE A 50 22.97 11.24 -9.10
N SER A 51 23.16 12.53 -8.85
CA SER A 51 23.66 13.02 -7.56
C SER A 51 22.72 12.68 -6.39
N ARG A 52 21.40 12.75 -6.58
CA ARG A 52 20.42 12.36 -5.55
C ARG A 52 20.45 10.86 -5.28
N VAL A 53 20.56 10.04 -6.34
CA VAL A 53 20.68 8.57 -6.22
C VAL A 53 21.92 8.22 -5.41
N TRP A 54 23.08 8.81 -5.73
CA TRP A 54 24.32 8.59 -4.98
C TRP A 54 24.21 8.96 -3.50
N LYS A 55 23.66 10.15 -3.20
CA LYS A 55 23.46 10.58 -1.81
C LYS A 55 22.54 9.63 -1.04
N LYS A 56 21.45 9.18 -1.67
CA LYS A 56 20.55 8.20 -1.05
C LYS A 56 21.25 6.87 -0.80
N ALA A 57 22.01 6.36 -1.78
CA ALA A 57 22.76 5.12 -1.62
C ALA A 57 23.72 5.18 -0.43
N LYS A 58 24.46 6.29 -0.26
CA LYS A 58 25.36 6.47 0.89
C LYS A 58 24.64 6.57 2.23
N VAL A 59 23.45 7.19 2.27
CA VAL A 59 22.62 7.21 3.50
C VAL A 59 22.10 5.82 3.83
N GLU A 60 21.68 5.04 2.83
CA GLU A 60 21.24 3.67 3.02
C GLU A 60 22.38 2.75 3.43
N GLU A 61 23.57 2.88 2.83
CA GLU A 61 24.77 2.16 3.24
C GLU A 61 25.09 2.40 4.71
N ALA A 62 25.01 3.65 5.19
CA ALA A 62 25.21 3.96 6.60
C ALA A 62 24.13 3.38 7.52
N ARG A 63 22.92 3.10 7.01
CA ARG A 63 21.77 2.61 7.79
C ARG A 63 21.68 1.09 7.80
N SER A 64 21.86 0.44 6.65
CA SER A 64 21.61 -0.98 6.42
C SER A 64 22.88 -1.77 6.06
N GLY A 65 23.99 -1.09 5.80
CA GLY A 65 25.21 -1.69 5.26
C GLY A 65 25.12 -2.05 3.78
N GLN A 66 24.00 -1.75 3.11
CA GLN A 66 23.80 -2.05 1.69
C GLN A 66 23.81 -0.76 0.87
N LEU A 67 24.68 -0.71 -0.13
CA LEU A 67 24.76 0.41 -1.06
C LEU A 67 23.70 0.26 -2.17
N HIS A 68 22.45 0.60 -1.85
CA HIS A 68 21.30 0.57 -2.74
C HIS A 68 20.54 1.90 -2.67
N ALA A 69 19.91 2.32 -3.77
CA ALA A 69 19.09 3.54 -3.79
C ALA A 69 17.63 3.22 -4.16
N ASP A 70 16.83 2.94 -3.14
CA ASP A 70 15.41 2.63 -3.31
C ASP A 70 14.63 3.80 -3.94
N TYR A 71 13.77 3.47 -4.91
CA TYR A 71 12.68 4.34 -5.28
C TYR A 71 11.51 4.20 -4.30
N SER A 72 11.46 5.10 -3.34
CA SER A 72 10.28 5.25 -2.49
C SER A 72 9.09 5.92 -3.22
N GLY A 73 9.07 5.95 -4.55
CA GLY A 73 8.01 6.59 -5.32
C GLY A 73 6.70 5.84 -5.08
N ASN A 74 5.67 6.56 -4.65
CA ASN A 74 4.32 6.07 -4.35
C ASN A 74 4.13 5.23 -3.07
N ALA A 75 5.16 4.97 -2.26
CA ALA A 75 4.96 4.33 -0.95
C ALA A 75 4.14 5.19 0.04
N ARG A 76 4.01 6.49 -0.24
CA ARG A 76 3.19 7.43 0.54
C ARG A 76 1.86 7.69 -0.17
N GLY A 77 1.06 6.64 -0.33
CA GLY A 77 -0.35 6.81 -0.63
C GLY A 77 -1.08 7.55 0.50
N ARG A 78 -2.35 7.93 0.28
CA ARG A 78 -3.18 8.46 1.37
C ARG A 78 -3.27 7.40 2.48
N PRO A 79 -2.89 7.71 3.73
CA PRO A 79 -2.97 6.72 4.81
C PRO A 79 -4.39 6.21 4.95
N MET A 80 -4.53 4.90 5.15
CA MET A 80 -5.85 4.31 5.40
C MET A 80 -6.33 4.77 6.77
N LEU A 81 -7.55 5.29 6.83
CA LEU A 81 -8.21 5.60 8.10
C LEU A 81 -8.46 4.29 8.84
N ASP A 82 -8.05 4.25 10.11
CA ASP A 82 -8.42 3.17 11.01
C ASP A 82 -9.93 3.25 11.30
N LEU A 83 -10.62 2.15 11.00
CA LEU A 83 -12.06 2.01 11.17
C LEU A 83 -12.40 0.90 12.16
N SER A 84 -11.41 0.32 12.83
CA SER A 84 -11.58 -0.86 13.69
C SER A 84 -12.62 -0.59 14.77
N GLU A 85 -12.53 0.53 15.48
CA GLU A 85 -13.52 0.93 16.51
C GLU A 85 -14.94 1.07 15.95
N LYS A 86 -15.08 1.59 14.73
CA LYS A 86 -16.40 1.74 14.09
C LYS A 86 -16.95 0.39 13.67
N LEU A 87 -16.11 -0.49 13.14
CA LEU A 87 -16.53 -1.83 12.73
C LEU A 87 -16.92 -2.70 13.92
N GLU A 88 -16.24 -2.57 15.06
CA GLU A 88 -16.58 -3.30 16.29
C GLU A 88 -17.99 -2.98 16.80
N LYS A 89 -18.54 -1.79 16.52
CA LYS A 89 -19.94 -1.47 16.84
C LYS A 89 -20.92 -2.46 16.21
N LEU A 90 -20.62 -2.97 15.02
CA LEU A 90 -21.47 -3.95 14.32
C LEU A 90 -21.59 -5.28 15.07
N ARG A 91 -20.67 -5.62 15.98
CA ARG A 91 -20.77 -6.85 16.77
C ARG A 91 -21.92 -6.80 17.78
N ILE A 92 -22.12 -5.64 18.39
CA ILE A 92 -23.15 -5.38 19.40
C ILE A 92 -24.47 -4.98 18.75
N THR A 93 -24.43 -4.42 17.53
CA THR A 93 -25.63 -4.09 16.76
C THR A 93 -26.52 -5.34 16.54
N PRO A 94 -27.83 -5.24 16.80
CA PRO A 94 -28.79 -6.30 16.51
C PRO A 94 -28.79 -6.73 15.03
N PHE A 95 -29.24 -7.96 14.75
CA PHE A 95 -29.13 -8.57 13.43
C PHE A 95 -29.82 -7.77 12.32
N ASP A 96 -31.04 -7.29 12.58
CA ASP A 96 -31.83 -6.46 11.66
C ASP A 96 -31.04 -5.22 11.18
N GLN A 97 -30.35 -4.54 12.10
CA GLN A 97 -29.60 -3.31 11.84
C GLN A 97 -28.21 -3.54 11.24
N ARG A 98 -27.72 -4.78 11.15
CA ARG A 98 -26.45 -5.13 10.49
C ARG A 98 -26.58 -6.10 9.31
N SER A 99 -27.80 -6.55 9.01
CA SER A 99 -28.11 -7.55 7.98
C SER A 99 -27.73 -7.11 6.56
N THR A 100 -27.90 -5.82 6.26
CA THR A 100 -27.59 -5.24 4.95
C THR A 100 -26.47 -4.20 5.08
N LEU A 101 -25.70 -4.00 3.99
CA LEU A 101 -24.66 -2.98 3.95
C LEU A 101 -25.20 -1.56 4.22
N CYS A 102 -26.47 -1.29 3.87
CA CYS A 102 -27.10 0.00 4.11
C CYS A 102 -27.44 0.19 5.60
N ALA A 103 -28.06 -0.82 6.22
CA ALA A 103 -28.37 -0.79 7.65
C ALA A 103 -27.07 -0.73 8.48
N ALA A 104 -26.09 -1.59 8.16
CA ALA A 104 -24.79 -1.59 8.83
C ALA A 104 -24.07 -0.24 8.70
N SER A 105 -24.17 0.42 7.54
CA SER A 105 -23.60 1.76 7.31
C SER A 105 -24.19 2.79 8.26
N SER A 106 -25.51 2.74 8.45
CA SER A 106 -26.23 3.62 9.36
C SER A 106 -25.87 3.32 10.83
N ALA A 107 -25.73 2.05 11.19
CA ALA A 107 -25.40 1.62 12.55
C ALA A 107 -23.97 1.99 12.99
N CYS A 108 -22.96 1.83 12.12
CA CYS A 108 -21.56 2.09 12.47
C CYS A 108 -21.05 3.48 12.04
N GLY A 109 -21.83 4.25 11.27
CA GLY A 109 -21.44 5.57 10.76
C GLY A 109 -20.26 5.50 9.78
N VAL A 110 -20.16 4.42 9.01
CA VAL A 110 -19.17 4.22 7.93
C VAL A 110 -19.92 4.17 6.61
N ALA A 111 -19.45 4.87 5.59
CA ALA A 111 -20.10 4.88 4.28
C ALA A 111 -20.25 3.45 3.71
N ARG A 112 -21.42 3.16 3.12
CA ARG A 112 -21.76 1.87 2.49
C ARG A 112 -20.66 1.33 1.59
N ALA A 113 -20.12 2.16 0.69
CA ALA A 113 -19.07 1.77 -0.24
C ALA A 113 -17.78 1.33 0.47
N THR A 114 -17.45 1.99 1.59
CA THR A 114 -16.31 1.61 2.43
C THR A 114 -16.57 0.27 3.09
N LEU A 115 -17.75 0.06 3.70
CA LEU A 115 -18.12 -1.24 4.27
C LEU A 115 -18.07 -2.36 3.24
N GLN A 116 -18.58 -2.14 2.02
CA GLN A 116 -18.51 -3.13 0.95
C GLN A 116 -17.07 -3.54 0.63
N ARG A 117 -16.13 -2.58 0.59
CA ARG A 117 -14.70 -2.87 0.42
C ARG A 117 -14.12 -3.66 1.59
N ARG A 118 -14.53 -3.34 2.83
CA ARG A 118 -14.10 -4.06 4.04
C ARG A 118 -14.62 -5.51 4.07
N VAL A 119 -15.86 -5.73 3.65
CA VAL A 119 -16.44 -7.08 3.47
C VAL A 119 -15.68 -7.85 2.40
N LYS A 120 -15.44 -7.25 1.22
CA LYS A 120 -14.65 -7.88 0.15
C LYS A 120 -13.22 -8.19 0.58
N GLY A 121 -12.64 -7.36 1.46
CA GLY A 121 -11.32 -7.56 2.05
C GLY A 121 -11.29 -8.50 3.26
N GLY A 122 -12.41 -9.12 3.63
CA GLY A 122 -12.48 -10.10 4.74
C GLY A 122 -12.39 -9.50 6.15
N GLN A 123 -12.41 -8.17 6.29
CA GLN A 123 -12.33 -7.51 7.60
C GLN A 123 -13.69 -7.50 8.33
N VAL A 124 -14.78 -7.73 7.60
CA VAL A 124 -16.12 -7.91 8.14
C VAL A 124 -16.73 -9.13 7.44
N VAL A 125 -17.24 -10.07 8.23
CA VAL A 125 -17.85 -11.30 7.71
C VAL A 125 -19.28 -11.39 8.23
N ALA A 126 -20.21 -11.84 7.37
CA ALA A 126 -21.56 -12.14 7.79
C ALA A 126 -21.56 -13.37 8.69
N HIS A 127 -21.94 -13.21 9.96
CA HIS A 127 -22.15 -14.33 10.85
C HIS A 127 -23.61 -14.76 10.79
N VAL A 128 -23.85 -16.01 10.37
CA VAL A 128 -25.18 -16.64 10.40
C VAL A 128 -25.17 -17.62 11.56
N SER A 129 -26.05 -17.42 12.54
CA SER A 129 -26.29 -18.42 13.58
C SER A 129 -27.38 -19.36 13.10
N ASN A 130 -27.03 -20.59 12.75
CA ASN A 130 -28.02 -21.64 12.49
C ASN A 130 -28.45 -22.26 13.83
N VAL A 131 -29.33 -21.57 14.55
CA VAL A 131 -29.96 -22.13 15.75
C VAL A 131 -31.00 -23.14 15.26
N LYS A 132 -30.80 -24.43 15.54
CA LYS A 132 -31.87 -25.41 15.35
C LYS A 132 -33.02 -24.99 16.27
N PRO A 133 -34.22 -24.65 15.76
CA PRO A 133 -35.33 -24.35 16.63
C PRO A 133 -35.56 -25.57 17.53
N LEU A 134 -35.76 -25.31 18.83
CA LEU A 134 -36.10 -26.38 19.77
C LEU A 134 -37.39 -27.05 19.27
N LEU A 135 -37.50 -28.37 19.40
CA LEU A 135 -38.67 -29.17 19.02
C LEU A 135 -39.85 -28.96 19.99
N THR A 136 -40.24 -27.70 20.20
CA THR A 136 -41.51 -27.35 20.82
C THR A 136 -42.65 -27.69 19.85
N ASP A 137 -43.82 -28.01 20.37
CA ASP A 137 -44.95 -28.42 19.54
C ASP A 137 -45.41 -27.30 18.59
N GLU A 138 -45.22 -26.03 18.99
CA GLU A 138 -45.40 -24.85 18.13
C GLU A 138 -44.45 -24.85 16.92
N ASN A 139 -43.15 -25.15 17.13
CA ASN A 139 -42.16 -25.17 16.05
C ASN A 139 -42.36 -26.37 15.10
N LYS A 140 -42.90 -27.49 15.61
CA LYS A 140 -43.30 -28.63 14.77
C LYS A 140 -44.50 -28.25 13.90
N ALA A 141 -45.54 -27.62 14.47
CA ALA A 141 -46.74 -27.23 13.74
C ALA A 141 -46.44 -26.26 12.58
N ALA A 142 -45.54 -25.29 12.80
CA ALA A 142 -45.10 -24.35 11.76
C ALA A 142 -44.37 -25.03 10.58
N SER A 143 -43.69 -26.16 10.82
CA SER A 143 -43.01 -26.93 9.77
C SER A 143 -43.96 -27.76 8.91
N TYR A 144 -45.17 -28.07 9.39
CA TYR A 144 -46.16 -28.88 8.67
C TYR A 144 -47.09 -28.05 7.77
N PHE A 145 -46.99 -26.72 7.79
CA PHE A 145 -47.92 -25.81 7.10
C PHE A 145 -47.32 -25.09 5.89
N ILE A 146 -46.38 -25.75 5.18
CA ILE A 146 -45.82 -25.29 3.91
C ILE A 146 -46.17 -26.30 2.81
#